data_AF-A0A0V1NWP8-F1
#
_entry.id   AF-A0A0V1NWP8-F1
#
_cell.length_a   1.000
_cell.length_b   1.000
_cell.length_c   1.000
_cell.angle_alpha   90.00
_cell.angle_beta   90.00
_cell.angle_gamma   90.00
#
_symmetry.space_group_name_H-M   'P 1'
#
loop_
_entity.id
_entity.type
_entity.pdbx_description
1 polymer ?
#
loop_
_entity_poly.entity_id
_entity_poly.type
_entity_poly.pdbx_seq_one_letter_code
_entity_poly.pdbx_strand_id
1 'polypeptide(L)'
;MLFPVPAADNNPVVNFTGSSILALFILISQAQLFLQSFVVAAYDLGPPVGDCTNREEDSICDPTRAGLCRNRTCQSACARLNMRQCNCPSEDDNYCYLCCGNSASPCLPAHHYKIYKPNGEHWEREACRRCHDLPDGVPCDDKSDRRICLNKRCTANACLNHAEGAYCDSRKRRVCVDGDCRDPCREHSPLLATCECDTLRGRCELCCYDYKTKQCESAYRKYGIANKDGRPIARIGLTCDRKQHHCNTFGRCAAASSFIIQKRSSLISRLLLSHLLLFALMLFHT
;
A
#
# COMPACT_ATOMS: atom_id res chain seq x y z
N MET A 1 58.56 -19.95 60.63
CA MET A 1 58.33 -21.40 60.75
C MET A 1 57.05 -21.73 59.99
N LEU A 2 57.14 -22.76 59.14
CA LEU A 2 56.08 -23.63 58.60
C LEU A 2 55.05 -23.05 57.61
N PHE A 3 55.33 -23.36 56.33
CA PHE A 3 54.43 -23.68 55.22
C PHE A 3 53.31 -24.69 55.60
N PRO A 4 52.16 -24.77 54.88
CA PRO A 4 52.12 -25.28 53.50
C PRO A 4 51.16 -24.61 52.48
N VAL A 5 51.52 -24.87 51.22
CA VAL A 5 50.78 -24.71 49.94
C VAL A 5 50.12 -26.07 49.62
N PRO A 6 48.91 -26.15 48.99
CA PRO A 6 48.75 -26.31 47.52
C PRO A 6 47.64 -25.41 46.94
N ALA A 7 47.75 -24.72 45.80
CA ALA A 7 47.88 -25.13 44.39
C ALA A 7 46.53 -25.07 43.61
N ALA A 8 46.60 -24.48 42.40
CA ALA A 8 45.65 -24.51 41.26
C ALA A 8 44.35 -23.67 41.39
N ASP A 9 43.83 -22.98 40.38
CA ASP A 9 44.32 -22.55 39.07
C ASP A 9 43.31 -21.53 38.48
N ASN A 10 43.82 -20.56 37.72
CA ASN A 10 43.19 -19.93 36.55
C ASN A 10 41.89 -19.12 36.67
N ASN A 11 42.06 -17.82 36.94
CA ASN A 11 41.28 -16.76 36.29
C ASN A 11 41.72 -16.63 34.82
N PRO A 12 40.82 -16.67 33.83
CA PRO A 12 41.01 -15.91 32.61
C PRO A 12 40.47 -14.50 32.82
N VAL A 13 41.40 -13.53 32.88
CA VAL A 13 41.10 -12.15 32.49
C VAL A 13 40.60 -12.20 31.06
N VAL A 14 39.29 -12.01 30.87
CA VAL A 14 38.72 -11.91 29.53
C VAL A 14 39.10 -10.53 28.97
N ASN A 15 40.21 -10.51 28.24
CA ASN A 15 40.55 -9.41 27.35
C ASN A 15 39.42 -9.25 26.31
N PHE A 16 38.68 -8.15 26.42
CA PHE A 16 37.72 -7.72 25.42
C PHE A 16 38.47 -7.32 24.14
N THR A 17 38.59 -8.26 23.21
CA THR A 17 38.98 -7.95 21.83
C THR A 17 37.83 -7.24 21.12
N GLY A 18 38.16 -6.26 20.28
CA GLY A 18 37.22 -5.33 19.62
C GLY A 18 36.11 -5.96 18.76
N SER A 19 36.08 -7.29 18.61
CA SER A 19 35.03 -8.03 17.90
C SER A 19 33.72 -8.15 18.68
N SER A 20 33.74 -8.10 20.02
CA SER A 20 32.53 -8.26 20.84
C SER A 20 31.65 -7.00 20.92
N ILE A 21 32.24 -5.82 20.72
CA ILE A 21 31.49 -4.55 20.66
C ILE A 21 30.78 -4.43 19.30
N LEU A 22 31.42 -4.87 18.22
CA LEU A 22 30.83 -4.87 16.88
C LEU A 22 29.62 -5.81 16.80
N ALA A 23 29.67 -6.98 17.44
CA ALA A 23 28.55 -7.92 17.49
C ALA A 23 27.32 -7.33 18.23
N LEU A 24 27.55 -6.52 19.27
CA LEU A 24 26.47 -5.84 19.98
C LEU A 24 25.85 -4.70 19.14
N PHE A 25 26.65 -3.95 18.38
CA PHE A 25 26.15 -2.94 17.44
C PHE A 25 25.40 -3.55 16.25
N ILE A 26 25.79 -4.74 15.77
CA ILE A 26 25.07 -5.46 14.71
C ILE A 26 23.71 -5.97 15.22
N LEU A 27 23.63 -6.44 16.47
CA LEU A 27 22.35 -6.84 17.07
C LEU A 27 21.42 -5.64 17.34
N ILE A 28 21.96 -4.49 17.74
CA ILE A 28 21.18 -3.26 17.96
C ILE A 28 20.72 -2.65 16.62
N SER A 29 21.56 -2.68 15.58
CA SER A 29 21.16 -2.19 14.24
C SER A 29 20.16 -3.12 13.53
N GLN A 30 20.20 -4.44 13.77
CA GLN A 30 19.16 -5.35 13.28
C GLN A 30 17.85 -5.25 14.08
N ALA A 31 17.89 -4.85 15.35
CA ALA A 31 16.69 -4.51 16.12
C ALA A 31 16.05 -3.17 15.66
N GLN A 32 16.84 -2.22 15.14
CA GLN A 32 16.34 -0.97 14.58
C GLN A 32 15.75 -1.11 13.17
N LEU A 33 16.13 -2.14 12.42
CA LEU A 33 15.53 -2.44 11.11
C LEU A 33 14.14 -3.11 11.19
N PHE A 34 13.76 -3.66 12.35
CA PHE A 34 12.41 -4.18 12.59
C PHE A 34 11.44 -3.19 13.24
N LEU A 35 11.94 -2.00 13.58
CA LEU A 35 11.13 -0.85 13.99
C LEU A 35 11.17 0.23 12.91
N GLN A 36 10.99 -0.16 11.64
CA GLN A 36 10.17 0.70 10.80
C GLN A 36 8.76 0.64 11.36
N SER A 37 8.53 1.44 12.40
CA SER A 37 7.23 2.02 12.66
C SER A 37 6.79 2.55 11.31
N PHE A 38 5.92 1.80 10.64
CA PHE A 38 5.02 2.38 9.67
C PHE A 38 4.24 3.42 10.47
N VAL A 39 4.78 4.62 10.54
CA VAL A 39 4.00 5.81 10.82
C VAL A 39 3.18 6.01 9.56
N VAL A 40 2.23 5.10 9.34
CA VAL A 40 1.08 5.37 8.49
C VAL A 40 0.49 6.60 9.15
N ALA A 41 0.56 7.73 8.43
CA ALA A 41 -0.09 8.96 8.84
C ALA A 41 -1.49 8.57 9.33
N ALA A 42 -1.74 8.77 10.63
CA ALA A 42 -2.91 8.20 11.24
C ALA A 42 -4.15 8.76 10.56
N TYR A 43 -5.01 7.88 10.05
CA TYR A 43 -6.37 8.23 9.69
C TYR A 43 -7.21 8.33 10.97
N ASP A 44 -6.67 9.06 11.95
CA ASP A 44 -7.33 9.39 13.20
C ASP A 44 -8.51 10.28 12.85
N LEU A 45 -9.71 9.85 13.22
CA LEU A 45 -10.92 10.66 13.03
C LEU A 45 -10.90 11.89 13.97
N GLY A 46 -9.96 11.92 14.91
CA GLY A 46 -9.93 12.86 16.01
C GLY A 46 -10.98 12.49 17.06
N PRO A 47 -10.97 13.18 18.22
CA PRO A 47 -11.99 12.97 19.22
C PRO A 47 -13.38 13.32 18.64
N PRO A 48 -14.43 12.54 18.91
CA PRO A 48 -15.77 12.84 18.45
C PRO A 48 -16.28 14.13 19.11
N VAL A 49 -17.04 14.92 18.34
CA VAL A 49 -17.56 16.21 18.79
C VAL A 49 -19.07 16.18 18.65
N GLY A 50 -19.77 16.26 19.78
CA GLY A 50 -21.23 16.26 19.78
C GLY A 50 -21.79 16.55 21.16
N ASP A 51 -23.06 16.98 21.19
CA ASP A 51 -23.79 17.27 22.42
C ASP A 51 -24.54 16.04 22.92
N CYS A 52 -24.36 15.73 24.20
CA CYS A 52 -24.97 14.60 24.91
C CYS A 52 -25.73 15.01 26.17
N THR A 53 -25.99 16.30 26.37
CA THR A 53 -26.62 16.81 27.61
C THR A 53 -28.04 16.27 27.84
N ASN A 54 -28.81 16.07 26.77
CA ASN A 54 -30.19 15.52 26.82
C ASN A 54 -30.39 14.31 25.90
N ARG A 55 -29.32 13.57 25.61
CA ARG A 55 -29.38 12.39 24.76
C ARG A 55 -29.35 11.11 25.58
N GLU A 56 -30.00 10.08 25.06
CA GLU A 56 -29.96 8.74 25.64
C GLU A 56 -28.54 8.17 25.59
N GLU A 57 -28.21 7.31 26.55
CA GLU A 57 -26.96 6.54 26.54
C GLU A 57 -26.86 5.70 25.26
N ASP A 58 -25.64 5.53 24.75
CA ASP A 58 -25.33 4.86 23.48
C ASP A 58 -25.99 5.46 22.22
N SER A 59 -26.65 6.62 22.31
CA SER A 59 -27.13 7.34 21.12
C SER A 59 -25.97 7.99 20.34
N ILE A 60 -26.12 8.13 19.03
CA ILE A 60 -25.08 8.73 18.18
C ILE A 60 -24.99 10.24 18.46
N CYS A 61 -23.82 10.73 18.86
CA CYS A 61 -23.52 12.16 18.99
C CYS A 61 -22.70 12.71 17.82
N ASP A 62 -21.87 11.87 17.20
CA ASP A 62 -21.07 12.23 16.03
C ASP A 62 -21.03 11.05 15.04
N PRO A 63 -21.80 11.08 13.94
CA PRO A 63 -21.82 9.99 12.97
C PRO A 63 -20.52 9.88 12.17
N THR A 64 -19.72 10.95 12.06
CA THR A 64 -18.52 11.00 11.24
C THR A 64 -17.28 10.47 11.95
N ARG A 65 -17.20 10.68 13.27
CA ARG A 65 -16.09 10.24 14.12
C ARG A 65 -16.44 9.06 15.02
N ALA A 66 -17.54 8.38 14.69
CA ALA A 66 -18.08 7.27 15.46
C ALA A 66 -18.26 7.58 16.95
N GLY A 67 -18.87 8.72 17.23
CA GLY A 67 -19.19 9.20 18.58
C GLY A 67 -20.53 8.68 19.09
N LEU A 68 -20.52 8.16 20.31
CA LEU A 68 -21.70 7.78 21.08
C LEU A 68 -21.77 8.58 22.40
N CYS A 69 -22.98 8.87 22.84
CA CYS A 69 -23.21 9.50 24.14
C CYS A 69 -22.99 8.52 25.27
N ARG A 70 -22.09 8.90 26.19
CA ARG A 70 -21.83 8.15 27.41
C ARG A 70 -21.48 9.08 28.56
N ASN A 71 -22.16 8.92 29.70
CA ASN A 71 -22.00 9.80 30.87
C ASN A 71 -22.12 11.29 30.51
N ARG A 72 -23.10 11.65 29.67
CA ARG A 72 -23.31 13.02 29.13
C ARG A 72 -22.14 13.59 28.32
N THR A 73 -21.19 12.75 27.90
CA THR A 73 -20.07 13.13 27.04
C THR A 73 -20.09 12.36 25.73
N CYS A 74 -19.66 12.99 24.64
CA CYS A 74 -19.52 12.32 23.35
C CYS A 74 -18.18 11.56 23.32
N GLN A 75 -18.22 10.23 23.30
CA GLN A 75 -17.04 9.36 23.33
C GLN A 75 -16.98 8.47 22.10
N SER A 76 -15.78 8.02 21.71
CA SER A 76 -15.64 7.07 20.59
C SER A 76 -16.37 5.77 20.90
N ALA A 77 -17.00 5.16 19.90
CA ALA A 77 -17.65 3.86 20.03
C ALA A 77 -16.69 2.76 20.54
N CYS A 78 -15.38 2.89 20.29
CA CYS A 78 -14.36 2.00 20.85
C CYS A 78 -14.31 2.01 22.39
N ALA A 79 -14.65 3.14 23.03
CA ALA A 79 -14.60 3.29 24.48
C ALA A 79 -15.60 2.39 25.21
N ARG A 80 -16.61 1.86 24.51
CA ARG A 80 -17.58 0.88 25.05
C ARG A 80 -16.89 -0.34 25.65
N LEU A 81 -15.76 -0.77 25.07
CA LEU A 81 -14.97 -1.91 25.53
C LEU A 81 -13.59 -1.51 26.10
N ASN A 82 -13.45 -0.27 26.59
CA ASN A 82 -12.16 0.29 27.03
C ASN A 82 -11.07 0.18 25.93
N MET A 83 -11.49 0.34 24.67
CA MET A 83 -10.60 0.40 23.52
C MET A 83 -10.48 1.84 23.04
N ARG A 84 -9.45 2.10 22.24
CA ARG A 84 -9.25 3.37 21.56
C ARG A 84 -9.34 3.15 20.06
N GLN A 85 -9.65 4.23 19.34
CA GLN A 85 -9.48 4.24 17.91
C GLN A 85 -8.01 4.08 17.56
N CYS A 86 -7.73 3.31 16.51
CA CYS A 86 -6.39 3.02 16.02
C CYS A 86 -6.42 2.82 14.51
N ASN A 87 -5.26 2.61 13.88
CA ASN A 87 -5.19 2.23 12.47
C ASN A 87 -5.23 0.71 12.35
N CYS A 88 -6.19 0.18 11.60
CA CYS A 88 -6.22 -1.20 11.15
C CYS A 88 -4.91 -1.58 10.43
N PRO A 89 -4.51 -2.86 10.49
CA PRO A 89 -3.37 -3.40 9.74
C PRO A 89 -3.53 -3.25 8.23
N SER A 90 -4.77 -3.36 7.73
CA SER A 90 -5.11 -3.15 6.33
C SER A 90 -5.42 -1.67 6.09
N GLU A 91 -4.77 -1.08 5.09
CA GLU A 91 -5.05 0.29 4.68
C GLU A 91 -6.48 0.44 4.14
N ASP A 92 -6.98 -0.56 3.41
CA ASP A 92 -8.38 -0.59 2.93
C ASP A 92 -9.38 -0.52 4.09
N ASP A 93 -9.11 -1.26 5.17
CA ASP A 93 -9.98 -1.26 6.34
C ASP A 93 -9.95 0.09 7.08
N ASN A 94 -8.81 0.81 7.06
CA ASN A 94 -8.74 2.18 7.60
C ASN A 94 -9.65 3.17 6.87
N TYR A 95 -9.87 2.97 5.57
CA TYR A 95 -10.78 3.80 4.77
C TYR A 95 -12.22 3.36 4.83
N CYS A 96 -12.48 2.09 5.17
CA CYS A 96 -13.83 1.56 5.24
C CYS A 96 -14.43 1.63 6.63
N TYR A 97 -13.66 1.35 7.68
CA TYR A 97 -14.23 1.05 8.98
C TYR A 97 -13.60 1.90 10.09
N LEU A 98 -14.34 2.05 11.17
CA LEU A 98 -13.75 2.35 12.47
C LEU A 98 -12.92 1.14 12.91
N CYS A 99 -11.69 1.37 13.33
CA CYS A 99 -10.83 0.35 13.90
C CYS A 99 -10.61 0.62 15.39
N CYS A 100 -10.78 -0.42 16.22
CA CYS A 100 -10.64 -0.34 17.67
C CYS A 100 -9.57 -1.31 18.15
N GLY A 101 -8.86 -0.94 19.21
CA GLY A 101 -7.86 -1.80 19.85
C GLY A 101 -7.36 -1.22 21.17
N ASN A 102 -6.56 -1.99 21.89
CA ASN A 102 -5.87 -1.55 23.11
C ASN A 102 -4.61 -2.41 23.33
N SER A 103 -4.02 -2.36 24.53
CA SER A 103 -2.82 -3.15 24.85
C SER A 103 -3.08 -4.66 24.91
N ALA A 104 -4.33 -5.10 25.10
CA ALA A 104 -4.70 -6.50 25.23
C ALA A 104 -5.35 -7.07 23.95
N SER A 105 -5.86 -6.21 23.07
CA SER A 105 -6.56 -6.59 21.84
C SER A 105 -5.94 -5.86 20.65
N PRO A 106 -5.59 -6.57 19.56
CA PRO A 106 -4.99 -5.95 18.38
C PRO A 106 -5.92 -4.89 17.78
N CYS A 107 -5.38 -3.99 16.97
CA CYS A 107 -6.25 -3.06 16.23
C CYS A 107 -6.98 -3.82 15.12
N LEU A 108 -8.31 -3.89 15.16
CA LEU A 108 -9.13 -4.53 14.13
C LEU A 108 -10.40 -3.70 13.85
N PRO A 109 -11.09 -3.93 12.71
CA PRO A 109 -12.36 -3.26 12.46
C PRO A 109 -13.36 -3.52 13.60
N ALA A 110 -14.06 -2.47 14.03
CA ALA A 110 -14.88 -2.45 15.24
C ALA A 110 -15.93 -3.58 15.30
N HIS A 111 -16.45 -4.01 14.14
CA HIS A 111 -17.42 -5.10 14.03
C HIS A 111 -16.84 -6.48 14.44
N HIS A 112 -15.51 -6.67 14.40
CA HIS A 112 -14.87 -7.87 14.95
C HIS A 112 -15.03 -7.97 16.47
N TYR A 113 -15.15 -6.83 17.16
CA TYR A 113 -15.40 -6.74 18.60
C TYR A 113 -16.88 -6.57 18.94
N LYS A 114 -17.79 -6.80 17.98
CA LYS A 114 -19.23 -6.58 18.14
C LYS A 114 -19.60 -5.12 18.48
N ILE A 115 -18.77 -4.16 18.07
CA ILE A 115 -19.06 -2.73 18.24
C ILE A 115 -19.79 -2.25 16.98
N TYR A 116 -21.09 -2.03 17.10
CA TYR A 116 -21.98 -1.59 16.02
C TYR A 116 -22.60 -0.23 16.35
N LYS A 117 -23.23 0.40 15.35
CA LYS A 117 -24.16 1.50 15.58
C LYS A 117 -25.40 1.00 16.33
N PRO A 118 -26.20 1.90 16.96
CA PRO A 118 -27.42 1.50 17.67
C PRO A 118 -28.46 0.78 16.80
N ASN A 119 -28.49 1.08 15.51
CA ASN A 119 -29.34 0.41 14.51
C ASN A 119 -28.80 -0.96 14.05
N GLY A 120 -27.68 -1.43 14.59
CA GLY A 120 -27.04 -2.70 14.23
C GLY A 120 -26.09 -2.63 13.02
N GLU A 121 -25.97 -1.49 12.36
CA GLU A 121 -25.05 -1.32 11.22
C GLU A 121 -23.58 -1.25 11.67
N HIS A 122 -22.68 -1.52 10.72
CA HIS A 122 -21.26 -1.27 10.92
C HIS A 122 -20.97 0.23 11.05
N TRP A 123 -19.94 0.55 11.84
CA TRP A 123 -19.27 1.85 11.78
C TRP A 123 -18.44 1.96 10.50
N GLU A 124 -19.13 2.05 9.38
CA GLU A 124 -18.58 2.20 8.04
C GLU A 124 -18.52 3.68 7.65
N ARG A 125 -17.39 4.07 7.05
CA ARG A 125 -17.14 5.41 6.53
C ARG A 125 -17.88 5.61 5.21
N GLU A 126 -18.22 6.86 4.93
CA GLU A 126 -18.98 7.24 3.74
C GLU A 126 -18.31 6.75 2.43
N ALA A 127 -16.98 6.77 2.35
CA ALA A 127 -16.24 6.32 1.18
C ALA A 127 -16.55 4.85 0.78
N CYS A 128 -16.62 3.93 1.75
CA CYS A 128 -16.98 2.54 1.47
C CYS A 128 -18.48 2.32 1.41
N ARG A 129 -19.27 3.06 2.20
CA ARG A 129 -20.73 3.04 2.09
C ARG A 129 -21.20 3.32 0.65
N ARG A 130 -20.58 4.30 -0.03
CA ARG A 130 -20.88 4.60 -1.44
C ARG A 130 -20.58 3.44 -2.39
N CYS A 131 -19.58 2.62 -2.09
CA CYS A 131 -19.22 1.46 -2.93
C CYS A 131 -20.22 0.32 -2.92
N HIS A 132 -21.22 0.33 -2.02
CA HIS A 132 -22.32 -0.66 -2.09
C HIS A 132 -23.24 -0.40 -3.28
N ASP A 133 -23.43 0.86 -3.64
CA ASP A 133 -24.33 1.30 -4.73
C ASP A 133 -23.56 1.65 -6.02
N LEU A 134 -22.28 2.00 -5.88
CA LEU A 134 -21.42 2.38 -7.00
C LEU A 134 -20.78 1.16 -7.69
N PRO A 135 -20.63 1.19 -9.03
CA PRO A 135 -20.00 0.10 -9.75
C PRO A 135 -18.48 0.06 -9.52
N ASP A 136 -17.89 -1.12 -9.64
CA ASP A 136 -16.44 -1.29 -9.61
C ASP A 136 -15.72 -0.34 -10.58
N GLY A 137 -14.58 0.17 -10.13
CA GLY A 137 -13.72 1.06 -10.87
C GLY A 137 -14.03 2.53 -10.65
N VAL A 138 -15.16 2.96 -10.10
CA VAL A 138 -15.42 4.41 -9.90
C VAL A 138 -14.72 4.94 -8.64
N PRO A 139 -14.36 6.25 -8.58
CA PRO A 139 -13.73 6.82 -7.41
C PRO A 139 -14.66 6.71 -6.19
N CYS A 140 -14.11 6.29 -5.06
CA CYS A 140 -14.86 6.12 -3.80
C CYS A 140 -14.62 7.25 -2.81
N ASP A 141 -13.66 8.14 -3.09
CA ASP A 141 -13.33 9.32 -2.29
C ASP A 141 -13.27 10.54 -3.22
N ASP A 142 -14.02 11.59 -2.91
CA ASP A 142 -14.07 12.81 -3.74
C ASP A 142 -12.75 13.58 -3.70
N LYS A 143 -11.87 13.25 -2.74
CA LYS A 143 -10.56 13.85 -2.56
C LYS A 143 -9.44 13.11 -3.29
N SER A 144 -9.71 11.93 -3.87
CA SER A 144 -8.66 11.09 -4.45
C SER A 144 -9.17 10.12 -5.54
N ASP A 145 -8.74 10.34 -6.78
CA ASP A 145 -8.98 9.41 -7.91
C ASP A 145 -8.13 8.12 -7.84
N ARG A 146 -7.22 8.02 -6.85
CA ARG A 146 -6.40 6.82 -6.61
C ARG A 146 -7.22 5.69 -5.97
N ARG A 147 -8.31 6.07 -5.30
CA ARG A 147 -9.17 5.17 -4.54
C ARG A 147 -10.41 4.90 -5.34
N ILE A 148 -10.60 3.64 -5.71
CA ILE A 148 -11.79 3.21 -6.43
C ILE A 148 -12.56 2.17 -5.64
N CYS A 149 -13.85 2.08 -5.94
CA CYS A 149 -14.68 0.96 -5.52
C CYS A 149 -14.21 -0.31 -6.21
N LEU A 150 -13.93 -1.35 -5.44
CA LEU A 150 -13.65 -2.69 -5.93
C LEU A 150 -14.27 -3.70 -4.97
N ASN A 151 -15.11 -4.60 -5.47
CA ASN A 151 -15.80 -5.60 -4.65
C ASN A 151 -16.57 -4.98 -3.45
N LYS A 152 -17.26 -3.86 -3.69
CA LYS A 152 -18.02 -3.08 -2.69
C LYS A 152 -17.16 -2.44 -1.57
N ARG A 153 -15.85 -2.33 -1.76
CA ARG A 153 -14.93 -1.67 -0.82
C ARG A 153 -14.19 -0.53 -1.50
N CYS A 154 -13.86 0.51 -0.74
CA CYS A 154 -12.96 1.57 -1.21
C CYS A 154 -11.51 1.11 -1.00
N THR A 155 -10.76 1.06 -2.10
CA THR A 155 -9.34 0.67 -2.08
C THR A 155 -8.46 1.82 -1.59
N ALA A 156 -7.33 1.50 -0.97
CA ALA A 156 -6.34 2.47 -0.51
C ALA A 156 -5.62 3.18 -1.66
N ASN A 157 -5.14 2.40 -2.62
CA ASN A 157 -4.63 2.84 -3.91
C ASN A 157 -4.68 1.64 -4.87
N ALA A 158 -5.61 1.67 -5.82
CA ALA A 158 -5.80 0.57 -6.77
C ALA A 158 -4.58 0.35 -7.69
N CYS A 159 -3.65 1.29 -7.75
CA CYS A 159 -2.46 1.22 -8.59
C CYS A 159 -1.15 0.98 -7.84
N LEU A 160 -1.17 0.83 -6.50
CA LEU A 160 0.05 0.71 -5.69
C LEU A 160 0.97 -0.43 -6.15
N ASN A 161 0.39 -1.58 -6.50
CA ASN A 161 1.12 -2.78 -6.92
C ASN A 161 0.94 -3.10 -8.42
N HIS A 162 0.43 -2.15 -9.19
CA HIS A 162 0.14 -2.33 -10.61
C HIS A 162 1.13 -1.51 -11.45
N ALA A 163 1.57 -2.10 -12.56
CA ALA A 163 2.42 -1.39 -13.50
C ALA A 163 1.61 -0.35 -14.30
N GLU A 164 2.27 0.65 -14.86
CA GLU A 164 1.62 1.62 -15.74
C GLU A 164 0.93 0.91 -16.91
N GLY A 165 -0.28 1.38 -17.23
CA GLY A 165 -1.16 0.81 -18.24
C GLY A 165 -1.81 -0.53 -17.85
N ALA A 166 -1.54 -1.10 -16.68
CA ALA A 166 -2.26 -2.28 -16.20
C ALA A 166 -3.71 -1.91 -15.83
N TYR A 167 -4.65 -2.83 -16.03
CA TYR A 167 -6.03 -2.64 -15.57
C TYR A 167 -6.08 -2.61 -14.04
N CYS A 168 -6.80 -1.63 -13.51
CA CYS A 168 -7.03 -1.46 -12.07
C CYS A 168 -8.48 -1.79 -11.65
N ASP A 169 -9.37 -2.03 -12.61
CA ASP A 169 -10.76 -2.43 -12.38
C ASP A 169 -11.05 -3.83 -12.90
N SER A 170 -12.05 -4.49 -12.29
CA SER A 170 -12.52 -5.83 -12.68
C SER A 170 -13.12 -5.85 -14.09
N ARG A 171 -13.63 -4.71 -14.58
CA ARG A 171 -14.27 -4.57 -15.90
C ARG A 171 -13.30 -4.21 -17.02
N LYS A 172 -12.00 -4.07 -16.73
CA LYS A 172 -10.95 -3.72 -17.70
C LYS A 172 -11.24 -2.45 -18.50
N ARG A 173 -11.82 -1.44 -17.84
CA ARG A 173 -12.10 -0.13 -18.45
C ARG A 173 -11.07 0.91 -18.05
N ARG A 174 -10.55 0.81 -16.82
CA ARG A 174 -9.61 1.75 -16.23
C ARG A 174 -8.22 1.16 -16.15
N VAL A 175 -7.22 2.00 -16.35
CA VAL A 175 -5.81 1.64 -16.28
C VAL A 175 -5.06 2.52 -15.30
N CYS A 176 -3.96 2.01 -14.77
CA CYS A 176 -3.05 2.78 -13.92
C CYS A 176 -2.22 3.75 -14.75
N VAL A 177 -2.37 5.05 -14.48
CA VAL A 177 -1.63 6.13 -15.13
C VAL A 177 -1.12 7.07 -14.06
N ASP A 178 0.20 7.27 -13.97
CA ASP A 178 0.83 8.11 -12.96
C ASP A 178 0.43 7.78 -11.50
N GLY A 179 0.16 6.50 -11.23
CA GLY A 179 -0.28 6.00 -9.92
C GLY A 179 -1.77 6.19 -9.62
N ASP A 180 -2.55 6.73 -10.56
CA ASP A 180 -4.00 6.94 -10.44
C ASP A 180 -4.75 5.92 -11.32
N CYS A 181 -5.86 5.37 -10.83
CA CYS A 181 -6.70 4.44 -11.62
C CYS A 181 -7.69 5.25 -12.46
N ARG A 182 -7.54 5.31 -13.78
CA ARG A 182 -8.25 6.29 -14.66
C ARG A 182 -8.79 5.65 -15.94
N ASP A 183 -9.71 6.32 -16.64
CA ASP A 183 -10.17 5.92 -17.99
C ASP A 183 -9.75 7.01 -18.98
N PRO A 184 -8.47 7.06 -19.42
CA PRO A 184 -7.95 8.16 -20.23
C PRO A 184 -8.70 8.36 -21.54
N CYS A 185 -9.20 7.27 -22.14
CA CYS A 185 -9.99 7.32 -23.36
C CYS A 185 -11.33 8.02 -23.10
N ARG A 186 -12.09 7.56 -22.10
CA ARG A 186 -13.41 8.13 -21.77
C ARG A 186 -13.34 9.56 -21.25
N GLU A 187 -12.29 9.88 -20.49
CA GLU A 187 -11.99 11.24 -20.01
C GLU A 187 -11.74 12.20 -21.18
N HIS A 188 -11.07 11.74 -22.25
CA HIS A 188 -10.90 12.52 -23.47
C HIS A 188 -12.20 12.68 -24.25
N SER A 189 -12.98 11.60 -24.40
CA SER A 189 -14.30 11.66 -25.03
C SER A 189 -15.18 10.46 -24.62
N PRO A 190 -16.48 10.67 -24.37
CA PRO A 190 -17.39 9.57 -24.00
C PRO A 190 -17.58 8.53 -25.11
N LEU A 191 -17.12 8.82 -26.33
CA LEU A 191 -17.18 7.95 -27.50
C LEU A 191 -15.91 7.09 -27.67
N LEU A 192 -14.97 7.19 -26.73
CA LEU A 192 -13.77 6.38 -26.71
C LEU A 192 -13.82 5.36 -25.56
N ALA A 193 -13.23 4.20 -25.80
CA ALA A 193 -13.02 3.18 -24.78
C ALA A 193 -11.64 2.55 -24.92
N THR A 194 -11.03 2.13 -23.82
CA THR A 194 -9.74 1.41 -23.86
C THR A 194 -9.86 0.13 -24.71
N CYS A 195 -8.88 -0.10 -25.60
CA CYS A 195 -8.79 -1.29 -26.44
C CYS A 195 -7.34 -1.77 -26.58
N GLU A 196 -7.16 -2.94 -27.19
CA GLU A 196 -5.85 -3.48 -27.58
C GLU A 196 -5.63 -3.21 -29.07
N CYS A 197 -4.57 -2.47 -29.42
CA CYS A 197 -4.25 -2.20 -30.82
C CYS A 197 -3.78 -3.47 -31.54
N ASP A 198 -4.47 -3.84 -32.62
CA ASP A 198 -4.01 -4.89 -33.55
C ASP A 198 -2.81 -4.45 -34.43
N THR A 199 -2.50 -3.15 -34.50
CA THR A 199 -1.66 -2.58 -35.55
C THR A 199 -0.25 -2.16 -35.15
N LEU A 200 0.20 -2.43 -33.92
CA LEU A 200 1.52 -1.96 -33.47
C LEU A 200 2.50 -3.11 -33.27
N ARG A 201 3.12 -3.50 -34.39
CA ARG A 201 4.44 -4.17 -34.51
C ARG A 201 5.39 -3.73 -33.37
N GLY A 202 5.35 -4.45 -32.25
CA GLY A 202 6.22 -4.25 -31.10
C GLY A 202 6.07 -2.96 -30.29
N ARG A 203 4.97 -2.19 -30.40
CA ARG A 203 4.73 -1.02 -29.51
C ARG A 203 3.52 -1.24 -28.61
N CYS A 204 3.75 -1.09 -27.32
CA CYS A 204 2.84 -1.36 -26.24
C CYS A 204 2.40 -0.06 -25.57
N GLU A 205 1.68 0.75 -26.32
CA GLU A 205 1.06 1.99 -25.83
C GLU A 205 -0.44 1.80 -25.66
N LEU A 206 -1.07 2.62 -24.83
CA LEU A 206 -2.53 2.63 -24.67
C LEU A 206 -3.21 2.94 -26.00
N CYS A 207 -4.32 2.26 -26.27
CA CYS A 207 -5.14 2.48 -27.44
C CYS A 207 -6.60 2.73 -27.06
N CYS A 208 -7.26 3.54 -27.88
CA CYS A 208 -8.66 3.87 -27.72
C CYS A 208 -9.46 3.41 -28.94
N TYR A 209 -10.52 2.67 -28.69
CA TYR A 209 -11.53 2.29 -29.65
C TYR A 209 -12.53 3.43 -29.76
N ASP A 210 -12.71 3.93 -30.97
CA ASP A 210 -13.68 4.98 -31.26
C ASP A 210 -14.96 4.39 -31.82
N TYR A 211 -16.07 4.61 -31.10
CA TYR A 211 -17.38 4.12 -31.50
C TYR A 211 -17.91 4.76 -32.79
N LYS A 212 -17.41 5.94 -33.20
CA LYS A 212 -17.77 6.57 -34.47
C LYS A 212 -17.10 5.91 -35.66
N THR A 213 -15.78 5.74 -35.59
CA THR A 213 -14.97 5.19 -36.70
C THR A 213 -14.89 3.66 -36.67
N LYS A 214 -15.25 3.04 -35.55
CA LYS A 214 -15.15 1.60 -35.27
C LYS A 214 -13.70 1.08 -35.38
N GLN A 215 -12.73 1.91 -35.03
CA GLN A 215 -11.31 1.58 -35.09
C GLN A 215 -10.66 1.71 -33.71
N CYS A 216 -9.72 0.80 -33.42
CA CYS A 216 -8.82 0.88 -32.27
C CYS A 216 -7.51 1.54 -32.71
N GLU A 217 -7.26 2.76 -32.24
CA GLU A 217 -6.10 3.57 -32.63
C GLU A 217 -5.26 3.97 -31.41
N SER A 218 -4.02 4.36 -31.66
CA SER A 218 -3.09 4.86 -30.63
C SER A 218 -3.69 6.03 -29.86
N ALA A 219 -3.79 5.90 -28.53
CA ALA A 219 -4.30 6.95 -27.65
C ALA A 219 -3.43 8.23 -27.77
N TYR A 220 -2.12 8.05 -27.84
CA TYR A 220 -1.17 9.16 -27.93
C TYR A 220 -1.17 9.83 -29.30
N ARG A 221 -1.04 9.06 -30.40
CA ARG A 221 -0.84 9.65 -31.74
C ARG A 221 -2.12 10.21 -32.33
N LYS A 222 -3.25 9.56 -32.06
CA LYS A 222 -4.54 9.97 -32.63
C LYS A 222 -5.22 11.04 -31.78
N TYR A 223 -5.18 10.88 -30.46
CA TYR A 223 -5.95 11.71 -29.53
C TYR A 223 -5.08 12.60 -28.62
N GLY A 224 -3.75 12.48 -28.65
CA GLY A 224 -2.86 13.24 -27.79
C GLY A 224 -2.91 12.83 -26.31
N ILE A 225 -3.47 11.65 -26.00
CA ILE A 225 -3.60 11.18 -24.62
C ILE A 225 -2.24 10.69 -24.12
N ALA A 226 -1.73 11.34 -23.08
CA ALA A 226 -0.39 11.12 -22.53
C ALA A 226 -0.42 11.03 -21.00
N ASN A 227 0.66 10.54 -20.41
CA ASN A 227 0.89 10.63 -18.96
C ASN A 227 1.35 12.05 -18.55
N LYS A 228 1.55 12.30 -17.26
CA LYS A 228 1.96 13.61 -16.73
C LYS A 228 3.28 14.13 -17.31
N ASP A 229 4.16 13.23 -17.77
CA ASP A 229 5.43 13.59 -18.43
C ASP A 229 5.30 13.88 -19.94
N GLY A 230 4.07 13.86 -20.47
CA GLY A 230 3.80 14.04 -21.89
C GLY A 230 4.21 12.84 -22.76
N ARG A 231 4.40 11.66 -22.17
CA ARG A 231 4.79 10.43 -22.88
C ARG A 231 3.58 9.54 -23.18
N PRO A 232 3.66 8.66 -24.19
CA PRO A 232 2.66 7.63 -24.39
C PRO A 232 2.52 6.75 -23.14
N ILE A 233 1.28 6.50 -22.72
CA ILE A 233 1.00 5.59 -21.59
C ILE A 233 1.40 4.18 -22.01
N ALA A 234 2.46 3.65 -21.41
CA ALA A 234 2.97 2.32 -21.71
C ALA A 234 2.10 1.24 -21.03
N ARG A 235 1.78 0.16 -21.76
CA ARG A 235 1.06 -1.02 -21.24
C ARG A 235 2.07 -2.05 -20.72
N ILE A 236 2.72 -1.77 -19.61
CA ILE A 236 3.84 -2.56 -19.10
C ILE A 236 3.37 -3.98 -18.73
N GLY A 237 4.15 -5.00 -19.11
CA GLY A 237 3.86 -6.40 -18.84
C GLY A 237 2.76 -7.01 -19.72
N LEU A 238 2.12 -6.22 -20.59
CA LEU A 238 1.18 -6.76 -21.58
C LEU A 238 1.92 -7.76 -22.49
N THR A 239 1.29 -8.89 -22.77
CA THR A 239 1.83 -9.87 -23.70
C THR A 239 1.74 -9.37 -25.14
N CYS A 240 2.81 -9.53 -25.89
CA CYS A 240 2.93 -9.13 -27.29
C CYS A 240 3.61 -10.23 -28.11
N ASP A 241 3.63 -10.09 -29.44
CA ASP A 241 4.18 -11.07 -30.39
C ASP A 241 3.67 -12.51 -30.13
N ARG A 242 2.37 -12.72 -30.33
CA ARG A 242 1.69 -14.01 -30.09
C ARG A 242 1.96 -14.59 -28.70
N LYS A 243 2.04 -13.72 -27.70
CA LYS A 243 2.28 -14.03 -26.28
C LYS A 243 3.69 -14.55 -25.95
N GLN A 244 4.66 -14.39 -26.84
CA GLN A 244 6.04 -14.82 -26.60
C GLN A 244 6.88 -13.75 -25.88
N HIS A 245 6.43 -12.49 -25.92
CA HIS A 245 7.17 -11.34 -25.42
C HIS A 245 6.29 -10.47 -24.53
N HIS A 246 6.94 -9.58 -23.76
CA HIS A 246 6.25 -8.68 -22.83
C HIS A 246 6.68 -7.24 -23.06
N CYS A 247 5.75 -6.34 -22.81
CA CYS A 247 5.97 -4.92 -22.94
C CYS A 247 6.81 -4.38 -21.77
N ASN A 248 7.90 -3.69 -22.09
CA ASN A 248 8.76 -3.07 -21.08
C ASN A 248 8.29 -1.66 -20.68
N THR A 249 9.02 -1.03 -19.77
CA THR A 249 8.76 0.34 -19.27
C THR A 249 8.80 1.43 -20.35
N PHE A 250 9.37 1.14 -21.53
CA PHE A 250 9.43 2.07 -22.66
C PHE A 250 8.30 1.83 -23.68
N GLY A 251 7.32 0.99 -23.35
CA GLY A 251 6.23 0.63 -24.27
C GLY A 251 6.72 -0.13 -25.50
N ARG A 252 7.79 -0.94 -25.37
CA ARG A 252 8.29 -1.79 -26.45
C ARG A 252 8.12 -3.27 -26.11
N CYS A 253 7.74 -4.05 -27.12
CA CYS A 253 7.69 -5.49 -27.01
C CYS A 253 9.12 -6.05 -26.96
N ALA A 254 9.47 -6.77 -25.90
CA ALA A 254 10.80 -7.32 -25.69
C ALA A 254 10.74 -8.76 -25.18
N ALA A 255 11.77 -9.55 -25.51
CA ALA A 255 11.93 -10.90 -24.99
C ALA A 255 12.03 -10.89 -23.45
N ALA A 256 11.33 -11.83 -22.82
CA ALA A 256 11.20 -11.94 -21.35
C ALA A 256 12.55 -12.11 -20.62
N SER A 257 13.63 -12.45 -21.35
CA SER A 257 15.01 -12.51 -20.85
C SER A 257 15.53 -11.17 -20.31
N SER A 258 14.89 -10.05 -20.64
CA SER A 258 15.26 -8.71 -20.12
C SER A 258 14.61 -8.35 -18.77
N PHE A 259 13.55 -9.04 -18.33
CA PHE A 259 12.84 -8.72 -17.08
C PHE A 259 13.52 -9.32 -15.82
N ILE A 260 14.27 -10.41 -15.99
CA ILE A 260 14.94 -11.13 -14.89
C ILE A 260 16.24 -10.43 -14.44
N ILE A 261 16.88 -9.66 -15.33
CA ILE A 261 18.20 -9.06 -15.06
C ILE A 261 18.10 -7.86 -14.12
N GLN A 262 16.97 -7.14 -14.11
CA GLN A 262 16.82 -5.93 -13.28
C GLN A 262 16.48 -6.25 -11.82
N LYS A 263 15.72 -7.33 -11.54
CA LYS A 263 15.48 -7.79 -10.15
C LYS A 263 16.69 -8.49 -9.53
N ARG A 264 17.53 -9.15 -10.33
CA ARG A 264 18.75 -9.83 -9.83
C ARG A 264 19.96 -8.92 -9.66
N SER A 265 20.04 -7.80 -10.40
CA SER A 265 21.15 -6.84 -10.25
C SER A 265 21.20 -6.18 -8.87
N SER A 266 20.06 -5.95 -8.22
CA SER A 266 20.03 -5.39 -6.85
C SER A 266 20.63 -6.33 -5.79
N LEU A 267 20.38 -7.65 -5.92
CA LEU A 267 20.91 -8.65 -4.99
C LEU A 267 22.40 -8.93 -5.22
N ILE A 268 22.81 -9.05 -6.48
CA ILE A 268 24.22 -9.33 -6.82
C ILE A 268 25.11 -8.11 -6.51
N SER A 269 24.62 -6.88 -6.76
CA SER A 269 25.34 -5.66 -6.40
C SER A 269 25.53 -5.52 -4.89
N ARG A 270 24.51 -5.89 -4.07
CA ARG A 270 24.63 -5.87 -2.60
C ARG A 270 25.57 -6.96 -2.07
N LEU A 271 25.55 -8.17 -2.65
CA LEU A 271 26.47 -9.25 -2.28
C LEU A 271 27.93 -8.96 -2.68
N LEU A 272 28.15 -8.34 -3.85
CA LEU A 272 29.48 -7.91 -4.27
C LEU A 272 30.01 -6.77 -3.39
N LEU A 273 29.18 -5.80 -3.02
CA LEU A 273 29.59 -4.71 -2.13
C LEU A 273 29.94 -5.25 -0.73
N SER A 274 29.16 -6.20 -0.20
CA SER A 274 29.44 -6.79 1.12
C SER A 274 30.74 -7.60 1.13
N HIS A 275 31.02 -8.35 0.05
CA HIS A 275 32.27 -9.10 -0.05
C HIS A 275 33.49 -8.21 -0.28
N LEU A 276 33.37 -7.13 -1.05
CA LEU A 276 34.44 -6.14 -1.21
C LEU A 276 34.75 -5.41 0.11
N LEU A 277 33.73 -5.06 0.91
CA LEU A 277 33.94 -4.44 2.22
C LEU A 277 34.62 -5.39 3.21
N LEU A 278 34.22 -6.67 3.23
CA LEU A 278 34.87 -7.70 4.04
C LEU A 278 36.33 -7.91 3.63
N PHE A 279 36.62 -7.93 2.32
CA PHE A 279 37.99 -8.08 1.82
C PHE A 279 38.86 -6.88 2.15
N ALA A 280 38.32 -5.66 2.05
CA ALA A 280 39.04 -4.44 2.46
C ALA A 280 39.35 -4.45 3.96
N LEU A 281 38.38 -4.83 4.82
CA LEU A 281 38.60 -4.90 6.27
C LEU A 281 39.67 -5.94 6.66
N MET A 282 39.79 -7.04 5.91
CA MET A 282 40.82 -8.06 6.15
C MET A 282 42.22 -7.57 5.73
N LEU A 283 42.33 -6.72 4.71
CA LEU A 283 43.62 -6.14 4.28
C LEU A 283 44.14 -5.03 5.20
N PHE A 284 43.27 -4.39 5.99
CA PHE A 284 43.67 -3.39 6.99
C PHE A 284 43.99 -4.01 8.38
N HIS A 285 43.97 -5.34 8.50
CA HIS A 285 44.28 -6.08 9.73
C HIS A 285 45.42 -7.10 9.60
N THR A 286 46.27 -6.95 8.58
CA THR A 286 47.60 -7.56 8.48
C THR A 286 48.67 -6.51 8.59
#